data_AF-A0A8C4WUQ6-F1
#
_entry.id   AF-A0A8C4WUQ6-F1
#
_cell.length_a   1.000
_cell.length_b   1.000
_cell.length_c   1.000
_cell.angle_alpha   90.00
_cell.angle_beta   90.00
_cell.angle_gamma   90.00
#
_symmetry.space_group_name_H-M   'P 1'
#
loop_
_entity.id
_entity.type
_entity.pdbx_description
1 polymer ?
#
loop_
_entity_poly.entity_id
_entity_poly.type
_entity_poly.pdbx_seq_one_letter_code
_entity_poly.pdbx_strand_id
1 'polypeptide(L)'
;MSVGIIDPKANPTLLNTVEFLWDPTKRTSIFIQVNCISTEFTPRKHGGEKGVPFRVQIDTYRQDENGEYSDHLHSASCQIKVFKVTHSLRKGKREENKTGVSTVHEWEVQIGGAV
;
A
#
# COMPACT_ATOMS: atom_id res chain seq x y z
N MET A 1 5.80 -2.49 12.07
CA MET A 1 6.28 -1.13 12.46
C MET A 1 7.35 -0.67 11.48
N SER A 2 7.16 0.49 10.84
CA SER A 2 8.04 1.01 9.79
C SER A 2 9.45 1.32 10.32
N VAL A 3 10.46 1.14 9.47
CA VAL A 3 11.88 1.30 9.80
C VAL A 3 12.56 2.13 8.70
N GLY A 4 13.45 3.04 9.08
CA GLY A 4 14.29 3.77 8.12
C GLY A 4 13.60 4.89 7.33
N ILE A 5 12.35 5.21 7.66
CA ILE A 5 11.63 6.37 7.11
C ILE A 5 12.00 7.67 7.82
N ILE A 6 12.08 8.75 7.06
CA ILE A 6 12.41 10.09 7.51
C ILE A 6 11.33 11.05 7.00
N ASP A 7 10.89 11.96 7.86
CA ASP A 7 9.92 13.03 7.54
C ASP A 7 8.68 12.56 6.75
N PRO A 8 7.89 11.60 7.28
CA PRO A 8 6.68 11.13 6.60
C PRO A 8 5.63 12.25 6.52
N LYS A 9 5.24 12.60 5.30
CA LYS A 9 4.26 13.65 4.99
C LYS A 9 3.00 13.02 4.41
N ALA A 10 1.87 13.31 5.05
CA ALA A 10 0.54 12.99 4.54
C ALA A 10 -0.26 14.29 4.42
N ASN A 11 -0.68 14.63 3.20
CA ASN A 11 -1.50 15.81 2.97
C ASN A 11 -2.97 15.47 3.29
N PRO A 12 -3.65 16.20 4.20
CA PRO A 12 -5.06 15.96 4.52
C PRO A 12 -6.03 16.01 3.34
N THR A 13 -5.66 16.67 2.23
CA THR A 13 -6.48 16.72 1.01
C THR A 13 -6.16 15.60 0.02
N LEU A 14 -5.02 14.92 0.17
CA LEU A 14 -4.58 13.79 -0.66
C LEU A 14 -4.58 12.51 0.18
N LEU A 15 -5.78 12.02 0.49
CA LEU A 15 -6.00 10.88 1.40
C LEU A 15 -5.40 9.55 0.93
N ASN A 16 -4.95 9.48 -0.33
CA ASN A 16 -4.40 8.29 -0.98
C ASN A 16 -2.89 8.37 -1.27
N THR A 17 -2.21 9.42 -0.78
CA THR A 17 -0.78 9.63 -1.02
C THR A 17 -0.04 9.91 0.28
N VAL A 18 1.14 9.30 0.44
CA VAL A 18 2.09 9.57 1.52
C VAL A 18 3.46 9.69 0.89
N GLU A 19 4.23 10.66 1.36
CA GLU A 19 5.62 10.90 0.94
C GLU A 19 6.54 10.69 2.14
N PHE A 20 7.76 10.22 1.89
CA PHE A 20 8.78 10.09 2.92
C PHE A 20 10.16 10.04 2.27
N LEU A 21 11.17 10.41 3.05
CA LEU A 21 12.57 10.27 2.68
C LEU A 21 13.14 8.99 3.30
N TRP A 22 14.18 8.44 2.68
CA TRP A 22 14.89 7.27 3.19
C TRP A 22 16.33 7.26 2.68
N ASP A 23 17.20 6.55 3.40
CA ASP A 23 18.60 6.36 3.00
C ASP A 23 18.74 5.05 2.20
N PRO A 24 19.13 5.10 0.91
CA PRO A 24 19.24 3.92 0.05
C PRO A 24 20.30 2.92 0.50
N THR A 25 21.23 3.33 1.36
CA THR A 25 22.28 2.47 1.92
C THR A 25 21.84 1.70 3.16
N LYS A 26 20.65 2.01 3.69
CA LYS A 26 20.09 1.39 4.90
C LYS A 26 18.87 0.55 4.58
N ARG A 27 18.56 -0.38 5.50
CA ARG A 27 17.31 -1.14 5.43
C ARG A 27 16.13 -0.22 5.73
N THR A 28 15.21 -0.13 4.78
CA THR A 28 13.97 0.62 4.93
C THR A 28 12.77 -0.27 4.65
N SER A 29 11.77 -0.22 5.54
CA SER A 29 10.48 -0.85 5.33
C SER A 29 9.33 0.01 5.83
N ILE A 30 8.23 -0.02 5.10
CA ILE A 30 7.02 0.74 5.44
C ILE A 30 5.84 -0.20 5.62
N PHE A 31 4.98 0.18 6.56
CA PHE A 31 3.70 -0.47 6.78
C PHE A 31 2.57 0.47 6.40
N ILE A 32 1.73 0.04 5.46
CA ILE A 32 0.62 0.83 4.93
C ILE A 32 -0.70 0.19 5.35
N GLN A 33 -1.60 1.02 5.90
CA GLN A 33 -2.97 0.63 6.20
C GLN A 33 -3.92 1.22 5.15
N VAL A 34 -4.73 0.38 4.53
CA VAL A 34 -5.74 0.79 3.56
C VAL A 34 -7.12 0.82 4.22
N ASN A 35 -7.74 2.00 4.25
CA ASN A 35 -8.98 2.25 4.99
C ASN A 35 -10.27 2.12 4.18
N CYS A 36 -10.18 1.66 2.93
CA CYS A 36 -11.33 1.45 2.06
C CYS A 36 -11.42 0.00 1.58
N ILE A 37 -12.62 -0.45 1.23
CA ILE A 37 -12.89 -1.85 0.83
C ILE A 37 -13.20 -1.88 -0.67
N SER A 38 -12.69 -2.88 -1.39
CA SER A 38 -12.83 -3.00 -2.85
C SER A 38 -14.28 -2.99 -3.36
N THR A 39 -15.25 -3.39 -2.54
CA THR A 39 -16.69 -3.37 -2.88
C THR A 39 -17.38 -2.05 -2.59
N GLU A 40 -16.71 -1.07 -1.97
CA GLU A 40 -17.27 0.28 -1.78
C GLU A 40 -17.31 1.08 -3.09
N PHE A 41 -16.48 0.67 -4.06
CA PHE A 41 -16.36 1.30 -5.37
C PHE A 41 -17.09 0.53 -6.47
N THR A 42 -18.03 -0.36 -6.12
CA THR A 42 -18.87 -1.07 -7.09
C THR A 42 -20.30 -0.50 -7.10
N PRO A 43 -20.95 -0.35 -8.27
CA PRO A 43 -22.26 0.29 -8.38
C PRO A 43 -23.38 -0.42 -7.59
N ARG A 44 -23.29 -1.74 -7.39
CA ARG A 44 -24.34 -2.52 -6.73
C ARG A 44 -23.96 -2.90 -5.31
N LYS A 45 -24.79 -2.49 -4.35
CA LYS A 45 -24.70 -2.88 -2.94
C LYS A 45 -25.29 -4.27 -2.65
N HIS A 46 -25.98 -4.88 -3.61
CA HIS A 46 -26.48 -6.25 -3.49
C HIS A 46 -25.36 -7.24 -3.80
N GLY A 47 -25.14 -8.16 -2.86
CA GLY A 47 -23.99 -9.06 -2.85
C GLY A 47 -23.81 -9.85 -4.15
N GLY A 48 -22.56 -10.04 -4.54
CA GLY A 48 -22.16 -10.85 -5.70
C GLY A 48 -21.18 -10.16 -6.65
N GLU A 49 -21.05 -8.83 -6.58
CA GLU A 49 -20.16 -8.09 -7.49
C GLU A 49 -18.68 -8.22 -7.06
N LYS A 50 -17.80 -8.44 -8.04
CA LYS A 50 -16.35 -8.52 -7.81
C LYS A 50 -15.84 -7.12 -7.52
N GLY A 51 -15.48 -6.84 -6.26
CA GLY A 51 -14.88 -5.56 -5.87
C GLY A 51 -13.70 -5.14 -6.76
N VAL A 52 -13.55 -3.83 -6.94
CA VAL A 52 -12.52 -3.20 -7.78
C VAL A 52 -11.13 -3.39 -7.12
N PRO A 53 -10.13 -3.96 -7.83
CA PRO A 53 -8.78 -4.04 -7.30
C PRO A 53 -8.17 -2.65 -7.19
N PHE A 54 -7.46 -2.38 -6.11
CA PHE A 54 -6.70 -1.13 -5.95
C PHE A 54 -5.28 -1.32 -6.47
N ARG A 55 -4.69 -0.23 -6.95
CA ARG A 55 -3.28 -0.19 -7.34
C ARG A 55 -2.53 0.62 -6.30
N VAL A 56 -1.59 -0.01 -5.62
CA VAL A 56 -0.59 0.71 -4.82
C VAL A 56 0.55 1.03 -5.77
N GLN A 57 0.86 2.31 -5.94
CA GLN A 57 1.97 2.79 -6.73
C GLN A 57 3.01 3.44 -5.82
N ILE A 58 4.27 3.20 -6.12
CA ILE A 58 5.42 3.77 -5.42
C ILE A 58 6.27 4.44 -6.49
N ASP A 59 6.39 5.74 -6.40
CA ASP A 59 7.26 6.54 -7.26
C ASP A 59 8.42 7.06 -6.40
N THR A 60 9.64 6.82 -6.86
CA THR A 60 10.88 7.23 -6.19
C THR A 60 11.48 8.41 -6.93
N TYR A 61 11.73 9.48 -6.21
CA TYR A 61 12.34 10.70 -6.74
C TYR A 61 13.70 10.96 -6.10
N ARG A 62 14.58 11.58 -6.86
CA ARG A 62 15.81 12.18 -6.33
C ARG A 62 15.47 13.53 -5.71
N GLN A 63 16.05 13.80 -4.55
CA GLN A 63 16.03 15.12 -3.93
C GLN A 63 17.32 15.87 -4.30
N ASP A 64 17.20 17.13 -4.68
CA ASP A 64 18.35 18.01 -4.91
C ASP A 64 18.89 18.61 -3.60
N GLU A 65 19.96 19.41 -3.70
CA GLU A 65 20.60 20.05 -2.55
C GLU A 65 19.67 21.07 -1.84
N ASN A 66 18.62 21.55 -2.53
CA ASN A 66 17.65 22.49 -1.98
C ASN A 66 16.46 21.79 -1.31
N GLY A 67 16.41 20.45 -1.38
CA GLY A 67 15.31 19.67 -0.83
C GLY A 67 14.13 19.48 -1.78
N GLU A 68 14.24 19.93 -3.03
CA GLU A 68 13.19 19.79 -4.04
C GLU A 68 13.33 18.46 -4.78
N TYR A 69 12.20 17.89 -5.20
CA TYR A 69 12.20 16.67 -6.01
C TYR A 69 12.63 17.02 -7.45
N SER A 70 13.86 16.67 -7.83
CA SER A 70 14.42 17.06 -9.12
C SER A 70 14.11 16.09 -10.23
N ASP A 71 14.18 14.78 -9.95
CA ASP A 71 14.15 13.73 -10.97
C ASP A 71 13.34 12.51 -10.52
N HIS A 72 12.48 12.00 -11.40
CA HIS A 72 11.82 10.72 -11.20
C HIS A 72 12.77 9.56 -11.56
N LEU A 73 13.03 8.68 -10.61
CA LEU A 73 13.99 7.57 -10.76
C LEU A 73 13.31 6.25 -11.11
N HIS A 74 12.25 5.88 -10.38
CA HIS A 74 11.64 4.56 -10.51
C HIS A 74 10.17 4.55 -10.10
N SER A 75 9.36 3.81 -10.86
CA SER A 75 7.97 3.48 -10.50
C SER A 75 7.80 1.98 -10.34
N ALA A 76 7.21 1.57 -9.23
CA ALA A 76 6.73 0.21 -9.02
C ALA A 76 5.25 0.24 -8.65
N SER A 77 4.52 -0.85 -8.93
CA SER A 77 3.15 -0.96 -8.47
C SER A 77 2.72 -2.41 -8.26
N CYS A 78 1.76 -2.61 -7.37
CA CYS A 78 1.10 -3.89 -7.18
C CYS A 78 -0.43 -3.71 -7.13
N GLN A 79 -1.14 -4.76 -7.51
CA GLN A 79 -2.60 -4.81 -7.36
C GLN A 79 -2.94 -5.48 -6.04
N ILE A 80 -3.77 -4.83 -5.25
CA ILE A 80 -4.31 -5.36 -4.00
C ILE A 80 -5.83 -5.43 -4.08
N LYS A 81 -6.41 -6.30 -3.26
CA LYS A 81 -7.85 -6.36 -3.07
C LYS A 81 -8.15 -6.35 -1.59
N VAL A 82 -8.94 -5.38 -1.15
CA VAL A 82 -9.27 -5.17 0.26
C VAL A 82 -10.69 -5.64 0.51
N PHE A 83 -10.85 -6.50 1.51
CA PHE A 83 -12.14 -7.10 1.84
C PHE A 83 -12.58 -6.67 3.25
N LYS A 84 -13.88 -6.51 3.45
CA LYS A 84 -14.44 -6.33 4.80
C LYS A 84 -14.17 -7.58 5.61
N VAL A 85 -13.58 -7.43 6.80
CA VAL A 85 -13.43 -8.55 7.72
C VAL A 85 -14.81 -8.92 8.27
N THR A 86 -15.36 -10.04 7.82
CA THR A 86 -16.56 -10.64 8.41
C THR A 86 -16.17 -11.58 9.55
N HIS A 87 -16.83 -11.47 10.71
CA HIS A 87 -16.58 -12.33 11.88
C HIS A 87 -16.74 -13.85 11.61
N SER A 88 -17.45 -14.25 10.54
CA SER A 88 -17.62 -15.66 10.15
C SER A 88 -16.41 -16.27 9.43
N LEU A 89 -15.49 -15.47 8.87
CA LEU A 89 -14.33 -15.98 8.13
C LEU A 89 -13.21 -16.53 9.04
N ARG A 90 -13.29 -16.30 10.35
CA ARG A 90 -12.32 -16.83 11.34
C ARG A 90 -12.52 -18.31 11.67
N LYS A 91 -13.60 -18.95 11.18
CA LYS A 91 -13.97 -20.33 11.58
C LYS A 91 -13.88 -21.41 10.52
N GLY A 92 -13.33 -21.13 9.34
CA GLY A 92 -12.93 -22.23 8.45
C GLY A 92 -12.77 -21.83 7.01
N LYS A 93 -11.52 -21.89 6.53
CA LYS A 93 -11.23 -22.70 5.34
C LYS A 93 -9.73 -22.84 5.14
N ARG A 94 -9.24 -24.03 5.47
CA ARG A 94 -8.09 -24.68 4.84
C ARG A 94 -8.55 -25.09 3.45
N GLU A 95 -8.17 -24.35 2.41
CA GLU A 95 -8.27 -24.79 1.02
C GLU A 95 -7.21 -24.07 0.18
N GLU A 96 -6.60 -24.88 -0.67
CA GLU A 96 -5.35 -24.71 -1.40
C GLU A 96 -5.41 -23.60 -2.47
N ASN A 97 -4.31 -22.86 -2.64
CA ASN A 97 -4.00 -21.95 -3.75
C ASN A 97 -5.08 -20.94 -4.18
N LYS A 98 -5.08 -19.75 -3.56
CA LYS A 98 -5.34 -18.46 -4.22
C LYS A 98 -4.81 -17.32 -3.35
N THR A 99 -4.13 -16.40 -4.00
CA THR A 99 -3.42 -15.21 -3.48
C THR A 99 -4.05 -14.62 -2.21
N GLY A 100 -3.30 -14.74 -1.10
CA GLY A 100 -3.31 -13.92 0.11
C GLY A 100 -4.65 -13.38 0.63
N VAL A 101 -5.41 -14.18 1.37
CA VAL A 101 -6.45 -13.66 2.28
C VAL A 101 -5.79 -13.32 3.62
N SER A 102 -5.20 -12.14 3.72
CA SER A 102 -4.69 -11.61 4.99
C SER A 102 -5.76 -10.78 5.70
N THR A 103 -5.86 -10.89 7.02
CA THR A 103 -6.89 -10.22 7.84
C THR A 103 -6.22 -9.05 8.56
N VAL A 104 -6.67 -7.81 8.36
CA VAL A 104 -5.93 -6.57 8.66
C VAL A 104 -4.65 -6.53 7.81
N HIS A 105 -4.75 -5.84 6.68
CA HIS A 105 -3.69 -5.88 5.68
C HIS A 105 -2.62 -4.83 6.01
N GLU A 106 -1.82 -5.14 7.02
CA GLU A 106 -0.53 -4.50 7.22
C GLU A 106 0.42 -5.09 6.17
N TRP A 107 0.70 -4.32 5.12
CA TRP A 107 1.64 -4.71 4.08
C TRP A 107 3.01 -4.15 4.40
N GLU A 108 4.02 -5.01 4.51
CA GLU A 108 5.42 -4.58 4.53
C GLU A 108 5.90 -4.39 3.09
N VAL A 109 6.26 -3.16 2.75
CA VAL A 109 7.03 -2.89 1.53
C VAL A 109 8.47 -2.70 1.94
N GLN A 110 9.36 -3.57 1.47
CA GLN A 110 10.80 -3.38 1.59
C GLN A 110 11.28 -2.54 0.41
N ILE A 111 11.83 -1.36 0.70
CA ILE A 111 12.36 -0.49 -0.34
C ILE A 111 13.83 -0.89 -0.56
N GLY A 112 14.12 -1.51 -1.70
CA GLY A 112 15.48 -1.87 -2.10
C GLY A 112 16.19 -0.68 -2.73
N GLY A 113 17.43 -0.42 -2.33
CA GLY A 113 18.32 0.57 -2.95
C GLY A 113 18.61 0.19 -4.39
N ALA A 114 17.95 0.86 -5.34
CA ALA A 114 18.46 1.02 -6.69
C ALA A 114 18.86 2.49 -6.83
N VAL A 115 20.16 2.75 -6.71
CA VAL A 115 20.81 3.98 -7.18
C VAL A 115 21.87 3.58 -8.16
#